data_AF-A0A522N0P2-F1
#
_entry.id   AF-A0A522N0P2-F1
#
_cell.length_a   1.000
_cell.length_b   1.000
_cell.length_c   1.000
_cell.angle_alpha   90.00
_cell.angle_beta   90.00
_cell.angle_gamma   90.00
#
_symmetry.space_group_name_H-M   'P 1'
#
loop_
_entity.id
_entity.type
_entity.pdbx_description
1 polymer ?
#
loop_
_entity_poly.entity_id
_entity_poly.type
_entity_poly.pdbx_seq_one_letter_code
_entity_poly.pdbx_strand_id
1 'polypeptide(L)'
;DLPYLYPPYLLPFLVLLLAMPQVQLLALWFAVCLVIAALACHRLGVPTLAIPLALVWPPFWEAIWHGNAEILIFGAFVFLFFERAEQAWDPVDREIRPSHTSVIRAGLLAVAIAVVKPSEGWAWLNVLRRHRRAAIGGALLVVALAVATLPLVGIQRWVDYAAQAGRAANPDWKGVGFGPAAFMPAWPTIAVTVGTLALAFMVPSASAGAWLGLLTVIGAPTLRGYELIFLVPALLRVRREVALLVVILDGTLAVLAFWLAILVTAAVMVAGLRLPGLLERPPGPADAASSHPTPA
;
A
#
# COMPACT_ATOMS: atom_id res chain seq x y z
N ASP A 1 -24.12 14.34 7.32
CA ASP A 1 -22.94 13.59 6.86
C ASP A 1 -23.36 12.39 6.04
N LEU A 2 -23.01 12.37 4.75
CA LEU A 2 -23.28 11.21 3.90
C LEU A 2 -22.25 10.12 4.24
N PRO A 3 -22.67 8.84 4.39
CA PRO A 3 -21.76 7.74 4.67
C PRO A 3 -20.77 7.57 3.51
N TYR A 4 -19.59 7.06 3.83
CA TYR A 4 -18.55 6.74 2.86
C TYR A 4 -19.10 5.75 1.82
N LEU A 5 -19.25 6.18 0.57
CA LEU A 5 -19.66 5.32 -0.54
C LEU A 5 -18.50 4.41 -0.94
N TYR A 6 -18.70 3.11 -0.78
CA TYR A 6 -17.85 2.13 -1.44
C TYR A 6 -17.91 2.32 -2.96
N PRO A 7 -16.85 1.94 -3.69
CA PRO A 7 -16.88 1.96 -5.14
C PRO A 7 -18.14 1.27 -5.70
N PRO A 8 -18.91 1.91 -6.60
CA PRO A 8 -20.25 1.44 -6.98
C PRO A 8 -20.30 0.00 -7.50
N TYR A 9 -19.25 -0.44 -8.21
CA TYR A 9 -19.14 -1.81 -8.72
C TYR A 9 -19.04 -2.88 -7.62
N LEU A 10 -18.74 -2.51 -6.37
CA LEU A 10 -18.77 -3.43 -5.23
C LEU A 10 -20.17 -3.60 -4.64
N LEU A 11 -21.08 -2.64 -4.86
CA LEU A 11 -22.40 -2.62 -4.22
C LEU A 11 -23.22 -3.91 -4.46
N PRO A 12 -23.28 -4.50 -5.67
CA PRO A 12 -24.03 -5.74 -5.89
C PRO A 12 -23.51 -6.90 -5.02
N PHE A 13 -22.21 -6.95 -4.77
CA PHE A 13 -21.59 -7.97 -3.93
C PHE A 13 -21.80 -7.68 -2.44
N LEU A 14 -21.73 -6.40 -2.05
CA LEU A 14 -21.99 -5.97 -0.67
C LEU A 14 -23.44 -6.26 -0.25
N VAL A 15 -24.41 -6.17 -1.17
CA VAL A 15 -25.82 -6.53 -0.88
C VAL A 15 -25.93 -7.99 -0.40
N LEU A 16 -25.17 -8.91 -0.99
CA LEU A 16 -25.17 -10.32 -0.55
C LEU A 16 -24.60 -10.47 0.87
N LEU A 17 -23.59 -9.68 1.21
CA LEU A 17 -23.00 -9.66 2.56
C LEU A 17 -23.94 -9.02 3.58
N LEU A 18 -24.67 -7.97 3.19
CA LEU A 18 -25.63 -7.27 4.04
C LEU A 18 -26.88 -8.11 4.36
N ALA A 19 -27.11 -9.21 3.65
CA ALA A 19 -28.15 -10.19 4.00
C ALA A 19 -27.79 -11.03 5.23
N MET A 20 -26.52 -11.04 5.66
CA MET A 20 -26.07 -11.75 6.85
C MET A 20 -26.43 -10.99 8.14
N PRO A 21 -26.68 -11.70 9.26
CA PRO A 21 -26.77 -11.07 10.58
C PRO A 21 -25.52 -10.26 10.90
N GLN A 22 -25.70 -9.03 11.39
CA GLN A 22 -24.61 -8.06 11.59
C GLN A 22 -23.41 -8.63 12.37
N VAL A 23 -23.66 -9.38 13.46
CA VAL A 23 -22.60 -9.98 14.28
C VAL A 23 -21.78 -10.99 13.47
N GLN A 24 -22.42 -11.78 12.62
CA GLN A 24 -21.74 -12.77 11.78
C GLN A 24 -20.92 -12.09 10.68
N LEU A 25 -21.47 -11.04 10.05
CA LEU A 25 -20.75 -10.24 9.06
C LEU A 25 -19.50 -9.59 9.67
N LEU A 26 -19.64 -8.95 10.85
CA LEU A 26 -18.52 -8.33 11.55
C LEU A 26 -17.46 -9.36 11.97
N ALA A 27 -17.88 -10.51 12.51
CA ALA A 27 -16.95 -11.57 12.90
C ALA A 27 -16.20 -12.14 11.69
N LEU A 28 -16.91 -12.39 10.58
CA LEU A 28 -16.32 -12.86 9.32
C LEU A 28 -15.33 -11.83 8.77
N TRP A 29 -15.70 -10.55 8.72
CA TRP A 29 -14.86 -9.48 8.21
C TRP A 29 -13.61 -9.29 9.06
N PHE A 30 -13.74 -9.29 10.38
CA PHE A 30 -12.62 -9.24 11.32
C PHE A 30 -11.68 -10.44 11.14
N ALA A 31 -12.22 -11.65 10.99
CA ALA A 31 -11.42 -12.84 10.72
C ALA A 31 -10.66 -12.75 9.39
N VAL A 32 -11.30 -12.24 8.33
CA VAL A 32 -10.63 -11.99 7.04
C VAL A 32 -9.50 -10.98 7.20
N CYS A 33 -9.73 -9.87 7.91
CA CYS A 33 -8.69 -8.86 8.17
C CYS A 33 -7.50 -9.45 8.93
N LEU A 34 -7.75 -10.22 9.99
CA LEU A 34 -6.71 -10.92 10.76
C LEU A 34 -5.91 -11.90 9.90
N VAL A 35 -6.58 -12.74 9.12
CA VAL A 35 -5.92 -13.73 8.26
C VAL A 35 -5.05 -13.04 7.22
N ILE A 36 -5.57 -12.00 6.55
CA ILE A 36 -4.80 -11.26 5.55
C ILE A 36 -3.59 -10.55 6.18
N ALA A 37 -3.77 -9.92 7.34
CA ALA A 37 -2.67 -9.29 8.08
C ALA A 37 -1.60 -10.32 8.45
N ALA A 38 -1.98 -11.47 9.01
CA ALA A 38 -1.06 -12.55 9.37
C ALA A 38 -0.32 -13.12 8.15
N LEU A 39 -1.03 -13.31 7.02
CA LEU A 39 -0.42 -13.76 5.78
C LEU A 39 0.58 -12.73 5.22
N ALA A 40 0.27 -11.44 5.30
CA ALA A 40 1.18 -10.37 4.91
C ALA A 40 2.44 -10.37 5.81
N CYS A 41 2.28 -10.45 7.13
CA CYS A 41 3.40 -10.58 8.08
C CYS A 41 4.27 -11.81 7.78
N HIS A 42 3.65 -12.98 7.58
CA HIS A 42 4.37 -14.20 7.21
C HIS A 42 5.17 -14.04 5.92
N ARG A 43 4.56 -13.41 4.92
CA ARG A 43 5.20 -13.19 3.63
C ARG A 43 6.42 -12.26 3.75
N LEU A 44 6.33 -11.25 4.62
CA LEU A 44 7.42 -10.35 4.97
C LEU A 44 8.48 -10.96 5.92
N GLY A 45 8.33 -12.24 6.29
CA GLY A 45 9.30 -12.94 7.14
C GLY A 45 9.12 -12.72 8.64
N VAL A 46 8.02 -12.12 9.08
CA VAL A 46 7.73 -12.03 10.52
C VAL A 46 7.56 -13.45 11.09
N PRO A 47 8.34 -13.85 12.12
CA PRO A 47 8.19 -15.15 12.76
C PRO A 47 6.78 -15.35 13.29
N THR A 48 6.23 -16.56 13.18
CA THR A 48 4.85 -16.88 13.62
C THR A 48 4.55 -16.40 15.04
N LEU A 49 5.52 -16.58 15.96
CA LEU A 49 5.39 -16.19 17.37
C LEU A 49 5.36 -14.66 17.56
N ALA A 50 5.93 -13.89 16.63
CA ALA A 50 5.97 -12.43 16.67
C ALA A 50 4.78 -11.78 15.94
N ILE A 51 4.00 -12.54 15.15
CA ILE A 51 2.83 -12.00 14.44
C ILE A 51 1.83 -11.35 15.40
N PRO A 52 1.42 -11.97 16.53
CA PRO A 52 0.50 -11.32 17.45
C PRO A 52 1.00 -9.95 17.94
N LEU A 53 2.31 -9.82 18.18
CA LEU A 53 2.91 -8.54 18.57
C LEU A 53 2.84 -7.51 17.43
N ALA A 54 3.11 -7.93 16.20
CA ALA A 54 2.98 -7.08 15.02
C ALA A 54 1.52 -6.63 14.80
N LEU A 55 0.54 -7.51 15.03
CA LEU A 55 -0.88 -7.20 14.84
C LEU A 55 -1.45 -6.25 15.91
N VAL A 56 -0.83 -6.19 17.09
CA VAL A 56 -1.19 -5.25 18.16
C VAL A 56 -0.54 -3.87 17.96
N TRP A 57 0.48 -3.76 17.10
CA TRP A 57 1.06 -2.46 16.73
C TRP A 57 -0.02 -1.55 16.09
N PRO A 58 -0.13 -0.26 16.49
CA PRO A 58 -1.35 0.49 16.20
C PRO A 58 -1.77 0.60 14.74
N PRO A 59 -0.87 0.75 13.74
CA PRO A 59 -1.28 0.72 12.35
C PRO A 59 -2.01 -0.57 11.94
N PHE A 60 -1.52 -1.74 12.36
CA PHE A 60 -2.23 -3.01 12.11
C PHE A 60 -3.53 -3.09 12.90
N TRP A 61 -3.46 -2.79 14.20
CA TRP A 61 -4.62 -2.88 15.08
C TRP A 61 -5.75 -1.97 14.61
N GLU A 62 -5.47 -0.72 14.26
CA GLU A 62 -6.46 0.22 13.72
C GLU A 62 -7.07 -0.30 12.42
N ALA A 63 -6.26 -0.86 11.52
CA ALA A 63 -6.75 -1.41 10.26
C ALA A 63 -7.74 -2.58 10.50
N ILE A 64 -7.39 -3.48 11.43
CA ILE A 64 -8.16 -4.69 11.73
C ILE A 64 -9.41 -4.35 12.55
N TRP A 65 -9.26 -3.58 13.62
CA TRP A 65 -10.34 -3.25 14.55
C TRP A 65 -11.46 -2.45 13.90
N HIS A 66 -11.10 -1.48 13.05
CA HIS A 66 -12.08 -0.71 12.29
C HIS A 66 -12.57 -1.43 11.03
N GLY A 67 -12.05 -2.63 10.75
CA GLY A 67 -12.36 -3.38 9.54
C GLY A 67 -12.06 -2.58 8.27
N ASN A 68 -10.94 -1.86 8.25
CA ASN A 68 -10.60 -1.01 7.13
C ASN A 68 -10.11 -1.85 5.94
N ALA A 69 -10.60 -1.54 4.74
CA ALA A 69 -10.16 -2.19 3.50
C ALA A 69 -8.65 -2.04 3.24
N GLU A 70 -7.99 -1.07 3.89
CA GLU A 70 -6.54 -0.88 3.84
C GLU A 70 -5.76 -2.17 4.10
N ILE A 71 -6.20 -3.01 5.04
CA ILE A 71 -5.49 -4.25 5.36
C ILE A 71 -5.49 -5.22 4.17
N LEU A 72 -6.56 -5.20 3.38
CA LEU A 72 -6.68 -5.99 2.15
C LEU A 72 -5.80 -5.42 1.05
N ILE A 73 -5.73 -4.09 0.94
CA ILE A 73 -4.89 -3.40 -0.04
C ILE A 73 -3.41 -3.63 0.28
N PHE A 74 -3.02 -3.49 1.55
CA PHE A 74 -1.68 -3.82 2.04
C PHE A 74 -1.34 -5.30 1.82
N GLY A 75 -2.28 -6.21 2.11
CA GLY A 75 -2.13 -7.62 1.77
C GLY A 75 -1.83 -7.81 0.29
N ALA A 76 -2.65 -7.25 -0.60
CA ALA A 76 -2.44 -7.31 -2.05
C ALA A 76 -1.09 -6.72 -2.47
N PHE A 77 -0.68 -5.60 -1.86
CA PHE A 77 0.61 -4.95 -2.08
C PHE A 77 1.77 -5.88 -1.69
N VAL A 78 1.72 -6.49 -0.50
CA VAL A 78 2.73 -7.42 -0.03
C VAL A 78 2.79 -8.66 -0.93
N PHE A 79 1.65 -9.18 -1.35
CA PHE A 79 1.59 -10.31 -2.30
C PHE A 79 2.10 -9.95 -3.69
N LEU A 80 1.98 -8.68 -4.10
CA LEU A 80 2.46 -8.20 -5.39
C LEU A 80 3.98 -8.04 -5.40
N PHE A 81 4.56 -7.45 -4.36
CA PHE A 81 5.97 -7.03 -4.33
C PHE A 81 6.92 -7.92 -3.54
N PHE A 82 6.44 -8.89 -2.77
CA PHE A 82 7.29 -9.77 -1.98
C PHE A 82 7.03 -11.24 -2.28
N GLU A 83 8.08 -12.05 -2.19
CA GLU A 83 7.99 -13.50 -2.13
C GLU A 83 7.77 -13.96 -0.70
N ARG A 84 7.57 -15.27 -0.50
CA ARG A 84 7.55 -15.80 0.87
C ARG A 84 8.99 -15.79 1.37
N ALA A 85 9.26 -15.01 2.41
CA ALA A 85 10.55 -15.04 3.08
C ALA A 85 10.88 -16.45 3.61
N GLU A 86 12.13 -16.88 3.40
CA GLU A 86 12.66 -18.12 3.95
C GLU A 86 13.29 -17.91 5.34
N GLN A 87 13.80 -16.70 5.59
CA GLN A 87 14.46 -16.32 6.83
C GLN A 87 13.61 -15.31 7.61
N ALA A 88 13.75 -15.36 8.94
CA ALA A 88 13.02 -14.48 9.83
C ALA A 88 13.50 -13.03 9.68
N TRP A 89 12.55 -12.11 9.52
CA TRP A 89 12.77 -10.67 9.31
C TRP A 89 13.55 -10.31 8.04
N ASP A 90 13.66 -11.22 7.07
CA ASP A 90 14.32 -10.98 5.79
C ASP A 90 13.29 -11.03 4.63
N PRO A 91 12.55 -9.93 4.36
CA PRO A 91 11.62 -9.90 3.26
C PRO A 91 12.36 -10.00 1.92
N VAL A 92 11.93 -10.93 1.07
CA VAL A 92 12.50 -11.13 -0.27
C VAL A 92 11.64 -10.38 -1.29
N ASP A 93 12.19 -9.36 -1.96
CA ASP A 93 11.49 -8.67 -3.03
C ASP A 93 11.21 -9.62 -4.19
N ARG A 94 9.97 -9.59 -4.66
CA ARG A 94 9.57 -10.30 -5.86
C ARG A 94 10.03 -9.53 -7.08
N GLU A 95 10.85 -10.17 -7.88
CA GLU A 95 11.04 -9.73 -9.25
C GLU A 95 9.78 -10.07 -10.05
N ILE A 96 9.03 -9.05 -10.47
CA ILE A 96 7.90 -9.25 -11.36
C ILE A 96 8.48 -9.62 -12.73
N ARG A 97 8.73 -10.92 -12.97
CA ARG A 97 9.19 -11.44 -14.26
C ARG A 97 8.00 -11.80 -15.15
N PRO A 98 8.12 -11.64 -16.47
CA PRO A 98 7.06 -11.99 -17.41
C PRO A 98 6.96 -13.51 -17.59
N SER A 99 6.27 -14.21 -16.68
CA SER A 99 5.70 -15.52 -16.97
C SER A 99 4.18 -15.35 -17.09
N HIS A 100 3.54 -16.03 -18.06
CA HIS A 100 2.14 -15.77 -18.42
C HIS A 100 1.18 -15.81 -17.21
N THR A 101 1.42 -16.69 -16.23
CA THR A 101 0.59 -16.83 -15.03
C THR A 101 0.90 -15.79 -13.94
N SER A 102 2.14 -15.31 -13.82
CA SER A 102 2.51 -14.26 -12.86
C SER A 102 1.99 -12.89 -13.31
N VAL A 103 2.01 -12.63 -14.62
CA VAL A 103 1.65 -11.35 -15.23
C VAL A 103 0.18 -11.03 -15.00
N ILE A 104 -0.74 -11.96 -15.27
CA ILE A 104 -2.18 -11.74 -15.06
C ILE A 104 -2.47 -11.49 -13.57
N ARG A 105 -1.92 -12.30 -12.67
CA ARG A 105 -2.09 -12.12 -11.21
C ARG A 105 -1.54 -10.77 -10.73
N ALA A 106 -0.36 -10.37 -11.21
CA ALA A 106 0.25 -9.10 -10.87
C ALA A 106 -0.58 -7.90 -11.38
N GLY A 107 -1.08 -7.98 -12.61
CA GLY A 107 -1.97 -6.97 -13.19
C GLY A 107 -3.28 -6.83 -12.42
N LEU A 108 -3.90 -7.96 -12.04
CA LEU A 108 -5.13 -7.96 -11.24
C LEU A 108 -4.93 -7.40 -9.84
N LEU A 109 -3.87 -7.81 -9.13
CA LEU A 109 -3.57 -7.28 -7.79
C LEU A 109 -3.26 -5.79 -7.82
N ALA A 110 -2.44 -5.34 -8.78
CA ALA A 110 -2.07 -3.94 -8.90
C ALA A 110 -3.28 -3.05 -9.21
N VAL A 111 -4.19 -3.54 -10.07
CA VAL A 111 -5.42 -2.82 -10.38
C VAL A 111 -6.39 -2.88 -9.20
N ALA A 112 -6.54 -4.01 -8.53
CA ALA A 112 -7.38 -4.11 -7.33
C ALA A 112 -6.96 -3.08 -6.26
N ILE A 113 -5.66 -2.90 -6.03
CA ILE A 113 -5.12 -1.86 -5.14
C ILE A 113 -5.60 -0.47 -5.57
N ALA A 114 -5.31 -0.08 -6.82
CA ALA A 114 -5.65 1.24 -7.34
C ALA A 114 -7.17 1.48 -7.45
N VAL A 115 -7.96 0.43 -7.58
CA VAL A 115 -9.40 0.52 -7.81
C VAL A 115 -10.15 0.62 -6.49
N VAL A 116 -9.73 -0.13 -5.47
CA VAL A 116 -10.30 0.01 -4.12
C VAL A 116 -9.95 1.37 -3.53
N LYS A 117 -8.74 1.87 -3.78
CA LYS A 117 -8.29 3.18 -3.30
C LYS A 117 -7.44 3.89 -4.37
N PRO A 118 -8.07 4.73 -5.22
CA PRO A 118 -7.38 5.44 -6.30
C PRO A 118 -6.21 6.30 -5.86
N SER A 119 -6.24 6.76 -4.60
CA SER A 119 -5.14 7.50 -4.01
C SER A 119 -3.87 6.66 -3.84
N GLU A 120 -3.90 5.33 -4.04
CA GLU A 120 -2.75 4.41 -3.89
C GLU A 120 -2.20 3.86 -5.21
N GLY A 121 -2.30 4.66 -6.27
CA GLY A 121 -1.89 4.26 -7.62
C GLY A 121 -0.41 3.89 -7.81
N TRP A 122 0.49 4.10 -6.84
CA TRP A 122 1.94 3.84 -6.98
C TRP A 122 2.26 2.39 -7.37
N ALA A 123 1.55 1.41 -6.78
CA ALA A 123 1.70 0.00 -7.12
C ALA A 123 1.35 -0.26 -8.58
N TRP A 124 0.21 0.28 -9.03
CA TRP A 124 -0.25 0.16 -10.42
C TRP A 124 0.69 0.84 -11.40
N LEU A 125 1.18 2.05 -11.11
CA LEU A 125 2.13 2.75 -11.97
C LEU A 125 3.44 1.98 -12.14
N ASN A 126 3.94 1.36 -11.07
CA ASN A 126 5.13 0.53 -11.16
C ASN A 126 4.91 -0.70 -12.07
N VAL A 127 3.76 -1.36 -11.94
CA VAL A 127 3.38 -2.48 -12.81
C VAL A 127 3.13 -1.99 -14.24
N LEU A 128 2.53 -0.82 -14.45
CA LEU A 128 2.36 -0.22 -15.78
C LEU A 128 3.71 0.02 -16.46
N ARG A 129 4.69 0.54 -15.72
CA ARG A 129 6.05 0.76 -16.26
C ARG A 129 6.69 -0.53 -16.74
N ARG A 130 6.62 -1.59 -15.93
CA ARG A 130 7.37 -2.84 -16.14
C ARG A 130 6.60 -3.88 -16.96
N HIS A 131 5.27 -3.88 -16.87
CA HIS A 131 4.35 -4.87 -17.44
C HIS A 131 3.08 -4.21 -17.97
N ARG A 132 3.24 -3.31 -18.96
CA ARG A 132 2.15 -2.51 -19.56
C ARG A 132 0.90 -3.34 -19.88
N ARG A 133 1.07 -4.50 -20.52
CA ARG A 133 -0.04 -5.39 -20.91
C ARG A 133 -0.85 -5.88 -19.72
N ALA A 134 -0.18 -6.22 -18.60
CA ALA A 134 -0.86 -6.66 -17.39
C ALA A 134 -1.61 -5.52 -16.70
N ALA A 135 -0.97 -4.36 -16.57
CA ALA A 135 -1.60 -3.18 -15.97
C ALA A 135 -2.82 -2.71 -16.78
N ILE A 136 -2.69 -2.67 -18.12
CA ILE A 136 -3.79 -2.32 -19.02
C ILE A 136 -4.87 -3.39 -18.99
N GLY A 137 -4.50 -4.68 -19.06
CA GLY A 137 -5.46 -5.78 -19.03
C GLY A 137 -6.30 -5.81 -17.75
N GLY A 138 -5.66 -5.61 -16.58
CA GLY A 138 -6.38 -5.47 -15.32
C GLY A 138 -7.27 -4.23 -15.30
N ALA A 139 -6.79 -3.08 -15.81
CA ALA A 139 -7.57 -1.84 -15.85
C ALA A 139 -8.81 -2.01 -16.74
N LEU A 140 -8.66 -2.64 -17.91
CA LEU A 140 -9.76 -2.99 -18.80
C LEU A 140 -10.78 -3.92 -18.14
N LEU A 141 -10.32 -4.91 -17.34
CA LEU A 141 -11.24 -5.77 -16.60
C LEU A 141 -12.08 -4.99 -15.58
N VAL A 142 -11.47 -4.04 -14.86
CA VAL A 142 -12.23 -3.20 -13.93
C VAL A 142 -13.18 -2.27 -14.66
N VAL A 143 -12.77 -1.67 -15.79
CA VAL A 143 -13.67 -0.88 -16.63
C VAL A 143 -14.83 -1.74 -17.12
N ALA A 144 -14.57 -2.98 -17.55
CA ALA A 144 -15.61 -3.91 -17.96
C ALA A 144 -16.57 -4.24 -16.80
N LEU A 145 -16.06 -4.47 -15.58
CA LEU A 145 -16.88 -4.68 -14.39
C LEU A 145 -17.71 -3.43 -14.04
N ALA A 146 -17.12 -2.23 -14.16
CA ALA A 146 -17.80 -0.96 -13.93
C ALA A 146 -18.96 -0.75 -14.90
N VAL A 147 -18.71 -1.01 -16.19
CA VAL A 147 -19.74 -0.94 -17.25
C VAL A 147 -20.81 -2.00 -17.03
N ALA A 148 -20.44 -3.23 -16.69
CA ALA A 148 -21.38 -4.32 -16.44
C ALA A 148 -22.27 -4.09 -15.21
N THR A 149 -21.76 -3.37 -14.20
CA THR A 149 -22.53 -3.01 -12.99
C THR A 149 -23.32 -1.71 -13.16
N LEU A 150 -23.07 -0.92 -14.21
CA LEU A 150 -23.76 0.34 -14.46
C LEU A 150 -25.31 0.19 -14.51
N PRO A 151 -25.89 -0.81 -15.19
CA PRO A 151 -27.35 -0.99 -15.22
C PRO A 151 -27.95 -1.37 -13.86
N LEU A 152 -27.17 -2.05 -13.02
CA LEU A 152 -27.61 -2.52 -11.70
C LEU A 152 -27.55 -1.41 -10.65
N VAL A 153 -26.53 -0.57 -10.74
CA VAL A 153 -26.19 0.41 -9.69
C VAL A 153 -26.63 1.83 -10.06
N GLY A 154 -26.76 2.12 -11.36
CA GLY A 154 -27.11 3.42 -11.90
C GLY A 154 -25.94 4.41 -11.93
N ILE A 155 -25.96 5.32 -12.90
CA ILE A 155 -24.89 6.32 -13.10
C ILE A 155 -24.80 7.32 -11.93
N GLN A 156 -25.91 7.60 -11.25
CA GLN A 156 -25.91 8.57 -10.15
C GLN A 156 -24.98 8.16 -9.01
N ARG A 157 -24.91 6.87 -8.67
CA ARG A 157 -24.00 6.35 -7.64
C ARG A 157 -22.53 6.54 -8.00
N TRP A 158 -22.20 6.48 -9.29
CA TRP A 158 -20.87 6.79 -9.79
C TRP A 158 -20.51 8.26 -9.65
N VAL A 159 -21.46 9.15 -9.95
CA VAL A 159 -21.29 10.59 -9.73
C VAL A 159 -21.11 10.89 -8.24
N ASP A 160 -21.92 10.29 -7.37
CA ASP A 160 -21.82 10.47 -5.92
C ASP A 160 -20.48 9.97 -5.37
N TYR A 161 -20.00 8.81 -5.85
CA TYR A 161 -18.69 8.27 -5.51
C TYR A 161 -17.55 9.20 -5.95
N ALA A 162 -17.59 9.70 -7.18
CA ALA A 162 -16.59 10.63 -7.70
C ALA A 162 -16.59 11.95 -6.92
N ALA A 163 -17.77 12.49 -6.59
CA ALA A 163 -17.89 13.68 -5.75
C ALA A 163 -17.34 13.45 -4.34
N GLN A 164 -17.50 12.26 -3.77
CA GLN A 164 -16.91 11.91 -2.48
C GLN A 164 -15.39 11.77 -2.55
N ALA A 165 -14.85 11.12 -3.57
CA ALA A 165 -13.40 11.07 -3.80
C ALA A 165 -12.82 12.48 -3.94
N GLY A 166 -13.53 13.38 -4.63
CA GLY A 166 -13.18 14.80 -4.70
C GLY A 166 -13.19 15.50 -3.33
N ARG A 167 -14.18 15.21 -2.46
CA ARG A 167 -14.19 15.72 -1.08
C ARG A 167 -13.04 15.19 -0.24
N ALA A 168 -12.64 13.94 -0.44
CA ALA A 168 -11.50 13.36 0.27
C ALA A 168 -10.20 14.11 -0.07
N ALA A 169 -10.08 14.64 -1.29
CA ALA A 169 -8.96 15.47 -1.70
C ALA A 169 -9.06 16.95 -1.22
N ASN A 170 -10.14 17.35 -0.54
CA ASN A 170 -10.31 18.71 -0.03
C ASN A 170 -9.59 18.87 1.34
N PRO A 171 -8.60 19.78 1.45
CA PRO A 171 -7.94 20.13 2.72
C PRO A 171 -8.91 20.50 3.85
N ASP A 172 -10.03 21.17 3.51
CA ASP A 172 -11.00 21.65 4.50
C ASP A 172 -11.93 20.54 5.01
N TRP A 173 -11.85 19.34 4.45
CA TRP A 173 -12.67 18.22 4.90
C TRP A 173 -12.15 17.72 6.26
N LYS A 174 -13.01 17.74 7.28
CA LYS A 174 -12.68 17.22 8.62
C LYS A 174 -12.17 15.76 8.63
N GLY A 175 -12.45 15.00 7.58
CA GLY A 175 -11.99 13.63 7.38
C GLY A 175 -10.61 13.47 6.71
N VAL A 176 -9.91 14.56 6.38
CA VAL A 176 -8.63 14.56 5.64
C VAL A 176 -7.51 13.76 6.34
N GLY A 177 -7.62 13.55 7.65
CA GLY A 177 -6.61 12.83 8.44
C GLY A 177 -5.38 13.71 8.69
N PHE A 178 -4.19 13.12 8.60
CA PHE A 178 -2.91 13.82 8.80
C PHE A 178 -2.00 13.73 7.57
N GLY A 179 -2.57 13.63 6.38
CA GLY A 179 -1.80 13.68 5.13
C GLY A 179 -1.33 15.11 4.79
N PRO A 180 -0.57 15.30 3.69
CA PRO A 180 -0.14 16.61 3.20
C PRO A 180 -1.29 17.63 3.09
N ALA A 181 -2.49 17.19 2.69
CA ALA A 181 -3.65 18.05 2.55
C ALA A 181 -4.12 18.66 3.89
N ALA A 182 -3.74 18.09 5.04
CA ALA A 182 -4.09 18.63 6.35
C ALA A 182 -3.21 19.84 6.76
N PHE A 183 -2.04 20.01 6.13
CA PHE A 183 -1.05 21.02 6.54
C PHE A 183 -0.70 22.02 5.45
N MET A 184 -1.07 21.73 4.20
CA MET A 184 -0.69 22.51 3.04
C MET A 184 -1.92 22.80 2.16
N PRO A 185 -1.91 23.91 1.39
CA PRO A 185 -2.90 24.16 0.37
C PRO A 185 -3.01 23.03 -0.68
N ALA A 186 -3.97 23.15 -1.60
CA ALA A 186 -4.16 22.16 -2.65
C ALA A 186 -2.94 22.01 -3.58
N TRP A 187 -2.30 23.11 -4.01
CA TRP A 187 -1.22 23.03 -5.00
C TRP A 187 0.05 22.32 -4.49
N PRO A 188 0.56 22.54 -3.25
CA PRO A 188 1.72 21.79 -2.76
C PRO A 188 1.37 20.33 -2.54
N THR A 189 0.16 20.04 -2.06
CA THR A 189 -0.35 18.66 -1.90
C THR A 189 -0.31 17.92 -3.24
N ILE A 190 -0.85 18.54 -4.30
CA ILE A 190 -0.81 17.98 -5.65
C ILE A 190 0.63 17.78 -6.12
N ALA A 191 1.51 18.77 -5.89
CA ALA A 191 2.92 18.66 -6.26
C ALA A 191 3.64 17.50 -5.52
N VAL A 192 3.36 17.29 -4.23
CA VAL A 192 3.91 16.16 -3.46
C VAL A 192 3.39 14.84 -4.02
N THR A 193 2.08 14.69 -4.19
CA THR A 193 1.49 13.46 -4.75
C THR A 193 2.01 13.16 -6.15
N VAL A 194 2.02 14.14 -7.06
CA VAL A 194 2.56 13.97 -8.42
C VAL A 194 4.06 13.66 -8.38
N GLY A 195 4.80 14.32 -7.49
CA GLY A 195 6.22 14.07 -7.28
C GLY A 195 6.51 12.64 -6.84
N THR A 196 5.77 12.10 -5.87
CA THR A 196 5.97 10.70 -5.44
C THR A 196 5.51 9.70 -6.50
N LEU A 197 4.45 10.00 -7.27
CA LEU A 197 4.04 9.19 -8.42
C LEU A 197 5.13 9.16 -9.50
N ALA A 198 5.76 10.30 -9.78
CA ALA A 198 6.91 10.39 -10.70
C ALA A 198 8.11 9.58 -10.16
N LEU A 199 8.42 9.70 -8.87
CA LEU A 199 9.49 8.92 -8.23
C LEU A 199 9.23 7.41 -8.29
N ALA A 200 7.99 6.94 -8.24
CA ALA A 200 7.67 5.52 -8.39
C ALA A 200 8.12 4.91 -9.74
N PHE A 201 8.30 5.74 -10.78
CA PHE A 201 8.90 5.31 -12.05
C PHE A 201 10.42 5.10 -11.95
N MET A 202 11.07 5.74 -10.99
CA MET A 202 12.52 5.69 -10.79
C MET A 202 12.93 4.60 -9.78
N VAL A 203 11.97 4.05 -9.04
CA VAL A 203 12.24 3.04 -8.00
C VAL A 203 12.92 1.78 -8.59
N PRO A 204 14.04 1.31 -8.01
CA PRO A 204 14.71 0.06 -8.40
C PRO A 204 13.81 -1.18 -8.30
N SER A 205 14.08 -2.23 -9.07
CA SER A 205 13.31 -3.48 -8.97
C SER A 205 13.58 -4.24 -7.68
N ALA A 206 14.84 -4.30 -7.28
CA ALA A 206 15.31 -5.01 -6.11
C ALA A 206 14.78 -4.47 -4.77
N SER A 207 14.19 -3.27 -4.76
CA SER A 207 13.65 -2.65 -3.54
C SER A 207 12.30 -1.98 -3.75
N ALA A 208 11.57 -2.44 -4.77
CA ALA A 208 10.33 -1.80 -5.19
C ALA A 208 9.29 -1.74 -4.08
N GLY A 209 9.08 -2.82 -3.35
CA GLY A 209 8.05 -2.85 -2.29
C GLY A 209 8.33 -1.86 -1.16
N ALA A 210 9.59 -1.74 -0.73
CA ALA A 210 9.94 -0.80 0.35
C ALA A 210 9.80 0.67 -0.07
N TRP A 211 10.33 1.03 -1.23
CA TRP A 211 10.24 2.40 -1.72
C TRP A 211 8.82 2.78 -2.11
N LEU A 212 8.06 1.89 -2.76
CA LEU A 212 6.68 2.20 -3.14
C LEU A 212 5.79 2.34 -1.92
N GLY A 213 5.96 1.50 -0.88
CA GLY A 213 5.22 1.64 0.37
C GLY A 213 5.50 2.98 1.05
N LEU A 214 6.77 3.38 1.11
CA LEU A 214 7.17 4.69 1.63
C LEU A 214 6.59 5.86 0.80
N LEU A 215 6.65 5.78 -0.53
CA LEU A 215 6.11 6.80 -1.43
C LEU A 215 4.59 6.90 -1.35
N THR A 216 3.89 5.78 -1.11
CA THR A 216 2.44 5.76 -0.85
C THR A 216 2.12 6.60 0.38
N VAL A 217 2.82 6.40 1.48
CA VAL A 217 2.57 7.13 2.73
C VAL A 217 2.92 8.61 2.61
N ILE A 218 4.03 8.97 1.95
CA ILE A 218 4.43 10.38 1.73
C ILE A 218 3.45 11.08 0.79
N GLY A 219 3.01 10.38 -0.26
CA GLY A 219 2.24 10.95 -1.36
C GLY A 219 0.73 10.96 -1.16
N ALA A 220 0.21 10.20 -0.19
CA ALA A 220 -1.21 10.08 0.08
C ALA A 220 -1.78 11.42 0.55
N PRO A 221 -2.67 12.10 -0.22
CA PRO A 221 -3.20 13.41 0.16
C PRO A 221 -3.88 13.41 1.53
N THR A 222 -4.60 12.32 1.81
CA THR A 222 -5.16 11.98 3.11
C THR A 222 -4.40 10.81 3.69
N LEU A 223 -4.00 10.90 4.95
CA LEU A 223 -3.25 9.84 5.64
C LEU A 223 -3.91 9.52 6.98
N ARG A 224 -3.99 8.23 7.31
CA ARG A 224 -4.52 7.71 8.59
C ARG A 224 -3.53 6.74 9.23
N GLY A 225 -3.68 6.46 10.52
CA GLY A 225 -2.72 5.64 11.28
C GLY A 225 -2.55 4.25 10.68
N TYR A 226 -3.66 3.63 10.28
CA TYR A 226 -3.66 2.36 9.58
C TYR A 226 -2.91 2.35 8.23
N GLU A 227 -2.71 3.48 7.56
CA GLU A 227 -2.00 3.54 6.27
C GLU A 227 -0.47 3.45 6.47
N LEU A 228 0.00 3.67 7.70
CA LEU A 228 1.42 3.50 8.05
C LEU A 228 1.86 2.03 7.99
N ILE A 229 0.96 1.07 7.84
CA ILE A 229 1.32 -0.33 7.54
C ILE A 229 2.15 -0.43 6.24
N PHE A 230 2.00 0.50 5.30
CA PHE A 230 2.84 0.55 4.09
C PHE A 230 4.28 0.97 4.36
N LEU A 231 4.63 1.48 5.55
CA LEU A 231 6.02 1.69 5.97
C LEU A 231 6.72 0.38 6.33
N VAL A 232 6.00 -0.68 6.72
CA VAL A 232 6.57 -1.93 7.24
C VAL A 232 7.70 -2.48 6.35
N PRO A 233 7.56 -2.56 5.01
CA PRO A 233 8.62 -3.12 4.19
C PRO A 233 9.88 -2.24 4.14
N ALA A 234 9.77 -0.93 4.36
CA ALA A 234 10.92 -0.04 4.55
C ALA A 234 11.54 -0.21 5.95
N LEU A 235 10.71 -0.38 6.99
CA LEU A 235 11.19 -0.66 8.35
C LEU A 235 11.98 -1.96 8.46
N LEU A 236 11.61 -2.98 7.68
CA LEU A 236 12.35 -4.24 7.61
C LEU A 236 13.69 -4.12 6.86
N ARG A 237 13.95 -3.00 6.18
CA ARG A 237 15.22 -2.75 5.47
C ARG A 237 16.19 -1.87 6.21
N VAL A 238 15.70 -0.89 6.95
CA VAL A 238 16.55 -0.04 7.77
C VAL A 238 17.10 -0.82 8.96
N ARG A 239 18.20 -0.35 9.55
CA ARG A 239 18.73 -0.92 10.78
C ARG A 239 17.64 -1.13 11.84
N ARG A 240 17.70 -2.28 12.52
CA ARG A 240 16.72 -2.67 13.55
C ARG A 240 16.46 -1.59 14.60
N GLU A 241 17.51 -0.89 15.06
CA GLU A 241 17.38 0.14 16.09
C GLU A 241 16.54 1.33 15.60
N VAL A 242 16.71 1.70 14.32
CA VAL A 242 15.89 2.73 13.66
C VAL A 242 14.46 2.25 13.49
N ALA A 243 14.27 1.00 13.05
CA ALA A 243 12.95 0.43 12.87
C ALA A 243 12.16 0.41 14.19
N LEU A 244 12.79 0.02 15.30
CA LEU A 244 12.17 0.02 16.63
C LEU A 244 11.84 1.44 17.10
N LEU A 245 12.71 2.42 16.86
CA LEU A 245 12.42 3.83 17.14
C LEU A 245 11.16 4.29 16.39
N VAL A 246 11.06 3.97 15.10
CA VAL A 246 9.89 4.33 14.28
C VAL A 246 8.63 3.64 14.78
N VAL A 247 8.70 2.34 15.12
CA VAL A 247 7.57 1.59 15.70
C VAL A 247 7.07 2.24 17.00
N ILE A 248 7.98 2.75 17.86
CA ILE A 248 7.64 3.47 19.09
C ILE A 248 6.97 4.81 18.76
N LEU A 249 7.51 5.58 17.80
CA LEU A 249 6.95 6.86 17.38
C LEU A 249 5.51 6.67 16.86
N ASP A 250 5.29 5.72 15.96
CA ASP A 250 3.96 5.38 15.45
C ASP A 250 3.04 4.84 16.56
N GLY A 251 3.62 4.16 17.55
CA GLY A 251 2.93 3.68 18.75
C GLY A 251 2.28 4.78 19.59
N THR A 252 2.77 6.02 19.51
CA THR A 252 2.25 7.14 20.31
C THR A 252 0.92 7.69 19.83
N LEU A 253 0.49 7.33 18.62
CA LEU A 253 -0.71 7.88 17.95
C LEU A 253 -0.70 9.41 17.80
N ALA A 254 0.46 10.04 17.95
CA ALA A 254 0.61 11.48 17.79
C ALA A 254 0.94 11.84 16.34
N VAL A 255 0.20 12.81 15.78
CA VAL A 255 0.38 13.29 14.40
C VAL A 255 1.82 13.69 14.09
N LEU A 256 2.48 14.42 15.01
CA LEU A 256 3.89 14.80 14.85
C LEU A 256 4.81 13.57 14.83
N ALA A 257 4.52 12.56 15.66
CA ALA A 257 5.32 11.34 15.72
C ALA A 257 5.21 10.52 14.43
N PHE A 258 4.02 10.46 13.81
CA PHE A 258 3.84 9.82 12.49
C PHE A 258 4.71 10.48 11.41
N TRP A 259 4.74 11.81 11.35
CA TRP A 259 5.59 12.51 10.38
C TRP A 259 7.08 12.36 10.67
N LEU A 260 7.48 12.32 11.95
CA LEU A 260 8.85 12.01 12.33
C LEU A 260 9.24 10.57 11.96
N ALA A 261 8.36 9.60 12.16
CA ALA A 261 8.55 8.22 11.73
C ALA A 261 8.78 8.14 10.21
N ILE A 262 7.91 8.75 9.40
CA ILE A 262 8.04 8.81 7.94
C ILE A 262 9.36 9.47 7.55
N LEU A 263 9.70 10.62 8.15
CA LEU A 263 10.92 11.36 7.85
C LEU A 263 12.18 10.57 8.19
N VAL A 264 12.23 9.93 9.36
CA VAL A 264 13.36 9.10 9.80
C VAL A 264 13.53 7.91 8.86
N THR A 265 12.46 7.18 8.55
CA THR A 265 12.51 6.05 7.60
C THR A 265 12.99 6.51 6.23
N ALA A 266 12.45 7.62 5.69
CA ALA A 266 12.85 8.15 4.40
C ALA A 266 14.32 8.60 4.39
N ALA A 267 14.76 9.34 5.40
CA ALA A 267 16.12 9.82 5.52
C ALA A 267 17.12 8.65 5.60
N VAL A 268 16.81 7.62 6.37
CA VAL A 268 17.68 6.43 6.51
C VAL A 268 17.68 5.60 5.23
N MET A 269 16.54 5.42 4.56
CA MET A 269 16.48 4.75 3.25
C MET A 269 17.31 5.49 2.19
N VAL A 270 17.22 6.83 2.13
CA VAL A 270 18.01 7.65 1.19
C VAL A 270 19.49 7.64 1.55
N ALA A 271 19.84 7.85 2.82
CA ALA A 271 21.23 7.83 3.28
C ALA A 271 21.86 6.44 3.10
N GLY A 272 21.06 5.37 3.28
CA GLY A 272 21.46 3.98 3.07
C GLY A 272 21.93 3.67 1.65
N LEU A 273 21.51 4.46 0.65
CA LEU A 273 22.03 4.35 -0.73
C LEU A 273 23.52 4.70 -0.83
N ARG A 274 24.03 5.54 0.08
CA ARG A 274 25.45 5.96 0.15
C ARG A 274 26.19 5.34 1.33
N LEU A 275 25.47 5.00 2.39
CA LEU A 275 25.99 4.47 3.65
C LEU A 275 25.28 3.13 3.95
N PRO A 276 25.71 2.02 3.32
CA PRO A 276 25.01 0.74 3.45
C PRO A 276 24.87 0.22 4.87
N GLY A 277 25.75 0.65 5.79
CA GLY A 277 25.66 0.31 7.22
C GLY A 277 24.44 0.89 7.94
N LEU A 278 23.63 1.74 7.29
CA LEU A 278 22.33 2.20 7.80
C LEU A 278 21.17 1.25 7.45
N LEU A 279 21.42 0.27 6.58
CA LEU A 279 20.47 -0.75 6.18
C LEU A 279 20.83 -2.09 6.81
N GLU A 280 19.83 -2.87 7.20
CA GLU A 280 20.02 -4.26 7.65
C GLU A 280 20.56 -5.14 6.50
N ARG A 281 20.19 -4.79 5.26
CA ARG A 281 20.68 -5.40 4.03
C ARG A 281 21.19 -4.34 3.04
N PRO A 282 22.50 -4.30 2.74
CA PRO A 282 23.03 -3.54 1.61
C PRO A 282 22.35 -3.96 0.30
N PRO A 283 22.16 -3.06 -0.69
CA PRO A 283 21.75 -3.48 -2.04
C PRO A 283 22.72 -4.55 -2.55
N GLY A 284 22.17 -5.67 -3.04
CA GLY A 284 22.95 -6.85 -3.41
C GLY A 284 23.83 -6.63 -4.65
N PRO A 285 24.83 -7.51 -4.89
CA PRO A 285 25.84 -7.37 -5.95
C PRO A 285 25.32 -7.42 -7.40
N ALA A 286 24.01 -7.58 -7.62
CA ALA A 286 23.41 -7.42 -8.95
C ALA A 286 23.47 -5.97 -9.48
N ASP A 287 23.71 -4.99 -8.60
CA ASP A 287 23.79 -3.57 -8.97
C ASP A 287 25.19 -3.13 -9.48
N ALA A 288 26.23 -3.98 -9.39
CA ALA A 288 27.59 -3.65 -9.84
C ALA A 288 28.00 -4.32 -11.16
N ALA A 289 27.28 -5.36 -11.61
CA ALA A 289 27.72 -6.24 -12.70
C ALA A 289 27.26 -5.83 -14.11
N SER A 290 26.67 -4.65 -14.30
CA SER A 290 26.26 -4.15 -15.62
C SER A 290 27.35 -3.38 -16.39
N SER A 291 28.55 -3.21 -15.82
CA SER A 291 29.69 -2.64 -16.55
C SER A 291 30.53 -3.73 -17.24
N HIS A 292 30.24 -3.93 -18.54
CA HIS A 292 31.07 -4.52 -19.59
C HIS A 292 31.75 -5.89 -19.36
N PRO A 293 31.44 -6.91 -20.18
CA PRO A 293 32.43 -7.91 -20.54
C PRO A 293 33.33 -7.34 -21.65
N THR A 294 34.61 -7.11 -21.34
CA THR A 294 35.67 -7.01 -22.37
C THR A 294 35.75 -8.32 -23.13
N PRO A 295 35.69 -8.32 -24.47
CA PRO A 295 35.94 -9.53 -25.25
C PRO A 295 37.44 -9.85 -25.22
N ALA A 296 37.75 -11.13 -24.95
CA ALA A 296 39.05 -11.73 -25.20
C ALA A 296 39.15 -12.20 -26.65
#